data_AF-S0KUC0-F1
#
_entry.id   AF-S0KUC0-F1
#
_cell.length_a   1.000
_cell.length_b   1.000
_cell.length_c   1.000
_cell.angle_alpha   90.00
_cell.angle_beta   90.00
_cell.angle_gamma   90.00
#
_symmetry.space_group_name_H-M   'P 1'
#
loop_
_entity.id
_entity.type
_entity.pdbx_description
1 polymer ?
#
loop_
_entity_poly.entity_id
_entity_poly.type
_entity_poly.pdbx_seq_one_letter_code
_entity_poly.pdbx_strand_id
1 'polypeptide(L)'
;MKNKWISILLVVSLFILSACTSQSSSVKTGIQPKQSTTSENSDKTNDSYQDFIIIQTDNQGFPQSQGVYDFHDGSVHIVKQYIPEGHTSQADTRLQITQEERVKEALENDFKKHFAKLNFQNDPYYVYETTYTDCTIHKTDEDFTISSKEFTIKFNWVDKKHTILLDTNHVLYQIYQ
;
A
#
# COMPACT_ATOMS: atom_id res chain seq x y z
N MET A 1 22.86 -34.91 -45.06
CA MET A 1 21.83 -35.80 -45.64
C MET A 1 20.68 -35.95 -44.65
N LYS A 2 19.44 -35.64 -45.07
CA LYS A 2 18.14 -36.31 -44.75
C LYS A 2 17.84 -36.63 -43.26
N ASN A 3 16.80 -36.18 -42.56
CA ASN A 3 15.38 -35.84 -42.86
C ASN A 3 14.89 -34.85 -41.76
N LYS A 4 14.05 -33.82 -41.92
CA LYS A 4 12.74 -33.63 -42.57
C LYS A 4 11.54 -34.32 -41.83
N TRP A 5 10.63 -33.44 -41.35
CA TRP A 5 9.19 -33.58 -41.01
C TRP A 5 8.94 -33.82 -39.50
N ILE A 6 8.07 -33.07 -38.81
CA ILE A 6 6.63 -32.91 -39.04
C ILE A 6 6.12 -31.54 -38.52
N SER A 7 5.31 -30.89 -39.36
CA SER A 7 4.43 -29.77 -39.01
C SER A 7 3.22 -30.26 -38.22
N ILE A 8 2.85 -29.58 -37.14
CA ILE A 8 1.44 -29.51 -36.71
C ILE A 8 1.11 -28.04 -36.47
N LEU A 9 0.19 -27.58 -37.30
CA LEU A 9 -0.44 -26.27 -37.34
C LEU A 9 -1.89 -26.51 -36.94
N LEU A 10 -2.37 -25.87 -35.88
CA LEU A 10 -3.78 -25.87 -35.47
C LEU A 10 -4.02 -24.60 -34.63
N VAL A 11 -4.35 -23.48 -35.28
CA VAL A 11 -5.70 -23.01 -35.67
C VAL A 11 -6.50 -22.48 -34.48
N VAL A 12 -6.47 -21.13 -34.39
CA VAL A 12 -7.59 -20.19 -34.21
C VAL A 12 -8.63 -20.48 -33.12
N SER A 13 -8.74 -19.56 -32.16
CA SER A 13 -10.02 -18.86 -31.92
C SER A 13 -9.79 -17.48 -31.31
N LEU A 14 -9.97 -16.44 -32.14
CA LEU A 14 -10.23 -15.09 -31.69
C LEU A 14 -11.64 -15.06 -31.07
N PHE A 15 -11.75 -14.75 -29.78
CA PHE A 15 -12.98 -14.21 -29.23
C PHE A 15 -12.88 -12.68 -29.23
N ILE A 16 -13.37 -12.08 -30.32
CA ILE A 16 -13.76 -10.67 -30.37
C ILE A 16 -15.13 -10.62 -29.70
N LEU A 17 -15.20 -10.16 -28.45
CA LEU A 17 -16.46 -9.74 -27.85
C LEU A 17 -16.66 -8.26 -28.17
N SER A 18 -17.61 -8.07 -29.08
CA SER A 18 -18.15 -6.80 -29.53
C SER A 18 -18.66 -5.92 -28.40
N ALA A 19 -18.59 -4.63 -28.68
CA ALA A 19 -19.10 -3.51 -27.94
C ALA A 19 -20.54 -3.66 -27.43
N CYS A 20 -20.77 -3.19 -26.20
CA CYS A 20 -22.03 -2.54 -25.82
C CYS A 20 -21.72 -1.07 -25.51
N THR A 21 -21.79 -0.24 -26.55
CA THR A 21 -21.99 1.20 -26.41
C THR A 21 -23.43 1.45 -25.95
N SER A 22 -23.60 1.94 -24.73
CA SER A 22 -24.88 2.53 -24.30
C SER A 22 -24.90 4.00 -24.70
N GLN A 23 -25.78 4.28 -25.65
CA GLN A 23 -26.05 5.59 -26.22
C GLN A 23 -27.02 6.37 -25.32
N SER A 24 -26.67 7.63 -25.06
CA SER A 24 -27.52 8.83 -24.94
C SER A 24 -28.78 8.78 -24.05
N SER A 25 -28.82 9.69 -23.08
CA SER A 25 -30.00 10.55 -22.91
C SER A 25 -29.55 11.96 -22.57
N SER A 26 -29.67 12.86 -23.54
CA SER A 26 -29.65 14.29 -23.31
C SER A 26 -30.93 14.69 -22.60
N VAL A 27 -30.82 15.48 -21.52
CA VAL A 27 -31.90 16.37 -21.09
C VAL A 27 -31.33 17.78 -21.07
N LYS A 28 -31.72 18.58 -22.07
CA LYS A 28 -31.55 20.03 -22.07
C LYS A 28 -32.78 20.65 -21.41
N THR A 29 -32.63 21.24 -20.24
CA THR A 29 -33.30 22.49 -19.81
C THR A 29 -32.54 22.93 -18.55
N GLY A 30 -31.66 23.94 -18.56
CA GLY A 30 -32.00 25.34 -18.79
C GLY A 30 -32.54 25.95 -17.50
N ILE A 31 -31.64 26.45 -16.63
CA ILE A 31 -31.71 27.66 -15.76
C ILE A 31 -30.45 27.66 -14.86
N GLN A 32 -29.56 28.63 -15.06
CA GLN A 32 -28.53 29.09 -14.09
C GLN A 32 -29.00 30.44 -13.51
N PRO A 33 -28.35 31.01 -12.47
CA PRO A 33 -27.81 30.39 -11.26
C PRO A 33 -28.33 31.16 -10.01
N LYS A 34 -28.60 30.47 -8.90
CA LYS A 34 -28.79 31.15 -7.61
C LYS A 34 -27.54 30.93 -6.77
N GLN A 35 -26.76 32.01 -6.60
CA GLN A 35 -25.68 32.06 -5.61
C GLN A 35 -26.24 31.66 -4.24
N SER A 36 -25.69 30.60 -3.68
CA SER A 36 -25.66 30.37 -2.25
C SER A 36 -24.22 30.08 -1.89
N THR A 37 -23.59 31.07 -1.26
CA THR A 37 -22.30 30.94 -0.60
C THR A 37 -22.47 29.95 0.54
N THR A 38 -21.99 28.73 0.34
CA THR A 38 -21.69 27.81 1.43
C THR A 38 -20.30 27.31 1.11
N SER A 39 -19.33 27.69 1.94
CA SER A 39 -18.01 27.08 1.93
C SER A 39 -18.21 25.60 2.24
N GLU A 40 -18.38 24.80 1.20
CA GLU A 40 -18.17 23.37 1.26
C GLU A 40 -16.68 23.18 1.52
N ASN A 41 -16.36 23.00 2.79
CA ASN A 41 -15.19 22.23 3.17
C ASN A 41 -15.47 20.83 2.63
N SER A 42 -15.09 20.58 1.37
CA SER A 42 -15.28 19.31 0.70
C SER A 42 -14.27 18.34 1.28
N ASP A 43 -14.55 17.87 2.49
CA ASP A 43 -14.01 16.60 2.95
C ASP A 43 -14.68 15.54 2.07
N LYS A 44 -14.05 15.25 0.93
CA LYS A 44 -14.45 14.19 0.00
C LYS A 44 -14.25 12.86 0.72
N THR A 45 -15.17 12.53 1.60
CA THR A 45 -15.31 11.20 2.16
C THR A 45 -16.31 10.46 1.29
N ASN A 46 -15.87 9.32 0.73
CA ASN A 46 -16.54 8.46 -0.26
C ASN A 46 -16.38 8.85 -1.73
N ASP A 47 -15.14 8.97 -2.22
CA ASP A 47 -14.87 8.46 -3.57
C ASP A 47 -14.48 6.98 -3.41
N SER A 48 -15.09 6.10 -4.21
CA SER A 48 -14.67 4.71 -4.40
C SER A 48 -13.19 4.72 -4.75
N TYR A 49 -12.31 4.56 -3.77
CA TYR A 49 -10.88 4.66 -4.00
C TYR A 49 -10.48 3.57 -4.98
N GLN A 50 -9.78 3.98 -6.03
CA GLN A 50 -9.18 3.06 -6.99
C GLN A 50 -8.24 2.11 -6.25
N ASP A 51 -8.30 0.83 -6.58
CA ASP A 51 -7.39 -0.19 -6.04
C ASP A 51 -5.94 0.25 -6.19
N PHE A 52 -5.11 -0.10 -5.22
CA PHE A 52 -3.70 0.25 -5.26
C PHE A 52 -2.86 -0.74 -4.47
N ILE A 53 -1.59 -0.83 -4.83
CA ILE A 53 -0.58 -1.54 -4.06
C ILE A 53 0.56 -0.60 -3.69
N ILE A 54 0.96 -0.64 -2.43
CA ILE A 54 2.12 0.07 -1.89
C ILE A 54 3.18 -0.98 -1.58
N ILE A 55 4.35 -0.86 -2.20
CA ILE A 55 5.45 -1.82 -2.07
C ILE A 55 6.67 -1.10 -1.53
N GLN A 56 7.29 -1.64 -0.49
CA GLN A 56 8.54 -1.15 0.06
C GLN A 56 9.62 -1.14 -1.03
N THR A 57 10.36 -0.03 -1.12
CA THR A 57 11.50 0.12 -2.01
C THR A 57 12.82 0.20 -1.26
N ASP A 58 12.82 0.74 -0.04
CA ASP A 58 14.01 0.88 0.81
C ASP A 58 13.60 0.93 2.29
N ASN A 59 14.35 0.26 3.17
CA ASN A 59 14.08 0.27 4.60
C ASN A 59 14.78 1.41 5.35
N GLN A 60 15.70 2.13 4.72
CA GLN A 60 16.45 3.25 5.31
C GLN A 60 17.07 2.90 6.68
N GLY A 61 17.48 1.63 6.86
CA GLY A 61 18.08 1.13 8.10
C GLY A 61 17.08 0.68 9.18
N PHE A 62 15.77 0.79 8.96
CA PHE A 62 14.77 0.16 9.82
C PHE A 62 14.84 -1.38 9.65
N PRO A 63 14.75 -2.18 10.72
CA PRO A 63 14.82 -3.65 10.70
C PRO A 63 13.58 -4.34 10.07
N GLN A 64 13.27 -3.98 8.82
CA GLN A 64 12.21 -4.54 7.99
C GLN A 64 12.81 -4.93 6.63
N SER A 65 12.60 -6.18 6.22
CA SER A 65 13.02 -6.68 4.91
C SER A 65 11.92 -6.52 3.85
N GLN A 66 10.66 -6.53 4.26
CA GLN A 66 9.52 -6.42 3.36
C GLN A 66 8.36 -5.67 4.03
N GLY A 67 7.68 -4.85 3.23
CA GLY A 67 6.42 -4.22 3.59
C GLY A 67 5.57 -4.01 2.34
N VAL A 68 4.35 -4.53 2.36
CA VAL A 68 3.36 -4.39 1.29
C VAL A 68 2.00 -4.06 1.89
N TYR A 69 1.30 -3.13 1.26
CA TYR A 69 -0.10 -2.83 1.53
C TYR A 69 -0.86 -2.94 0.22
N ASP A 70 -1.75 -3.92 0.13
CA ASP A 70 -2.58 -4.17 -1.05
C ASP A 70 -4.02 -3.78 -0.70
N PHE A 71 -4.50 -2.68 -1.29
CA PHE A 71 -5.83 -2.13 -1.04
C PHE A 71 -6.76 -2.48 -2.20
N HIS A 72 -7.84 -3.18 -1.88
CA HIS A 72 -8.86 -3.58 -2.83
C HIS A 72 -10.24 -3.60 -2.16
N ASP A 73 -11.25 -3.04 -2.83
CA ASP A 73 -12.65 -3.08 -2.39
C ASP A 73 -12.85 -2.69 -0.90
N GLY A 74 -12.22 -1.59 -0.47
CA GLY A 74 -12.35 -1.08 0.91
C GLY A 74 -11.66 -1.94 1.97
N SER A 75 -10.80 -2.88 1.57
CA SER A 75 -9.99 -3.69 2.47
C SER A 75 -8.51 -3.49 2.16
N VAL A 76 -7.66 -3.50 3.20
CA VAL A 76 -6.20 -3.52 3.03
C VAL A 76 -5.63 -4.82 3.56
N HIS A 77 -4.95 -5.56 2.70
CA HIS A 77 -4.12 -6.69 3.06
C HIS A 77 -2.68 -6.20 3.29
N ILE A 78 -2.11 -6.55 4.43
CA ILE A 78 -0.79 -6.06 4.86
C ILE A 78 0.14 -7.26 5.00
N VAL A 79 1.29 -7.19 4.34
CA VAL A 79 2.37 -8.18 4.46
C VAL A 79 3.62 -7.46 4.96
N LYS A 80 4.18 -7.92 6.08
CA LYS A 80 5.48 -7.42 6.57
C LYS A 80 6.39 -8.57 6.98
N GLN A 81 7.69 -8.36 6.77
CA GLN A 81 8.74 -9.21 7.31
C GLN A 81 9.76 -8.33 8.03
N TYR A 82 10.08 -8.73 9.26
CA TYR A 82 11.00 -8.02 10.14
C TYR A 82 12.31 -8.79 10.26
N ILE A 83 13.40 -8.06 10.52
CA ILE A 83 14.72 -8.65 10.78
C ILE A 83 15.03 -8.43 12.28
N PRO A 84 14.80 -9.43 13.16
CA PRO A 84 15.11 -9.30 14.57
C PRO A 84 16.60 -9.04 14.81
N GLU A 85 16.93 -8.44 15.96
CA GLU A 85 18.30 -8.14 16.34
C GLU A 85 19.16 -9.40 16.48
N GLY A 86 20.43 -9.31 16.07
CA GLY A 86 21.39 -10.44 16.01
C GLY A 86 22.09 -10.61 14.66
N HIS A 87 21.70 -9.83 13.64
CA HIS A 87 22.25 -9.90 12.27
C HIS A 87 23.07 -8.66 11.84
N THR A 88 23.30 -7.70 12.73
CA THR A 88 24.06 -6.47 12.47
C THR A 88 25.46 -6.52 13.11
N SER A 89 26.49 -6.11 12.37
CA SER A 89 27.91 -6.29 12.74
C SER A 89 28.36 -5.40 13.91
N GLN A 90 29.23 -5.95 14.74
CA GLN A 90 29.76 -5.41 16.01
C GLN A 90 30.48 -4.04 15.90
N ALA A 91 30.12 -3.07 16.76
CA ALA A 91 30.91 -1.87 17.06
C ALA A 91 30.52 -1.22 18.42
N ASP A 92 31.45 -1.12 19.37
CA ASP A 92 31.39 -0.40 20.66
C ASP A 92 30.16 -0.57 21.60
N THR A 93 30.38 -1.38 22.64
CA THR A 93 29.36 -2.11 23.44
C THR A 93 28.47 -1.27 24.38
N ARG A 94 28.76 0.01 24.63
CA ARG A 94 27.94 0.83 25.57
C ARG A 94 26.97 1.79 24.88
N LEU A 95 27.29 2.27 23.68
CA LEU A 95 26.38 3.05 22.84
C LEU A 95 25.41 2.14 22.07
N GLN A 96 25.80 0.89 21.82
CA GLN A 96 24.95 -0.12 21.18
C GLN A 96 23.76 -0.51 22.05
N ILE A 97 23.92 -0.79 23.35
CA ILE A 97 22.81 -1.27 24.18
C ILE A 97 21.62 -0.30 24.15
N THR A 98 21.89 1.02 24.24
CA THR A 98 20.83 2.04 24.17
C THR A 98 20.26 2.22 22.77
N GLN A 99 21.01 1.86 21.73
CA GLN A 99 20.54 1.89 20.35
C GLN A 99 19.73 0.65 19.99
N GLU A 100 20.16 -0.53 20.42
CA GLU A 100 19.48 -1.82 20.31
C GLU A 100 18.13 -1.77 21.03
N GLU A 101 18.08 -1.30 22.28
CA GLU A 101 16.81 -1.14 23.00
C GLU A 101 15.82 -0.22 22.26
N ARG A 102 16.31 0.87 21.64
CA ARG A 102 15.48 1.77 20.83
C ARG A 102 14.99 1.13 19.53
N VAL A 103 15.86 0.38 18.85
CA VAL A 103 15.51 -0.31 17.60
C VAL A 103 14.48 -1.41 17.88
N LYS A 104 14.70 -2.21 18.93
CA LYS A 104 13.73 -3.19 19.42
C LYS A 104 12.40 -2.56 19.80
N GLU A 105 12.39 -1.45 20.54
CA GLU A 105 11.16 -0.75 20.91
C GLU A 105 10.42 -0.24 19.66
N ALA A 106 11.11 0.37 18.70
CA ALA A 106 10.53 0.84 17.45
C ALA A 106 9.93 -0.32 16.63
N LEU A 107 10.64 -1.45 16.57
CA LEU A 107 10.18 -2.68 15.92
C LEU A 107 8.90 -3.22 16.58
N GLU A 108 8.90 -3.35 17.91
CA GLU A 108 7.74 -3.83 18.65
C GLU A 108 6.53 -2.90 18.49
N ASN A 109 6.75 -1.58 18.46
CA ASN A 109 5.70 -0.60 18.28
C ASN A 109 5.12 -0.67 16.86
N ASP A 110 5.96 -0.78 15.83
CA ASP A 110 5.50 -0.99 14.45
C ASP A 110 4.72 -2.31 14.32
N PHE A 111 5.22 -3.38 14.93
CA PHE A 111 4.56 -4.67 14.95
C PHE A 111 3.17 -4.59 15.60
N LYS A 112 3.07 -4.05 16.81
CA LYS A 112 1.80 -3.91 17.54
C LYS A 112 0.80 -3.05 16.78
N LYS A 113 1.27 -2.01 16.07
CA LYS A 113 0.44 -1.15 15.22
C LYS A 113 -0.19 -1.92 14.05
N HIS A 114 0.53 -2.85 13.43
CA HIS A 114 0.06 -3.58 12.25
C HIS A 114 -0.61 -4.92 12.58
N PHE A 115 -0.25 -5.56 13.70
CA PHE A 115 -0.59 -6.95 13.98
C PHE A 115 -1.09 -7.15 15.42
N ALA A 116 -2.07 -6.34 15.83
CA ALA A 116 -2.60 -6.31 17.20
C ALA A 116 -3.09 -7.68 17.76
N LYS A 117 -3.38 -8.65 16.89
CA LYS A 117 -3.88 -9.99 17.23
C LYS A 117 -2.81 -11.09 17.13
N LEU A 118 -1.59 -10.76 16.71
CA LEU A 118 -0.49 -11.71 16.54
C LEU A 118 0.59 -11.51 17.62
N ASN A 119 1.42 -12.54 17.79
CA ASN A 119 2.61 -12.47 18.64
C ASN A 119 3.86 -12.36 17.77
N PHE A 120 4.77 -11.46 18.15
CA PHE A 120 6.04 -11.30 17.47
C PHE A 120 6.88 -12.58 17.60
N GLN A 121 7.29 -13.13 16.46
CA GLN A 121 8.21 -14.24 16.32
C GLN A 121 9.64 -13.72 16.18
N ASN A 122 10.56 -14.31 16.93
CA ASN A 122 11.98 -14.05 16.78
C ASN A 122 12.59 -14.88 15.63
N ASP A 123 12.06 -14.71 14.42
CA ASP A 123 12.50 -15.39 13.20
C ASP A 123 12.55 -14.39 12.03
N PRO A 124 13.74 -14.10 11.45
CA PRO A 124 13.89 -13.16 10.35
C PRO A 124 13.21 -13.59 9.05
N TYR A 125 12.84 -14.87 8.94
CA TYR A 125 12.15 -15.41 7.76
C TYR A 125 10.64 -15.41 7.91
N TYR A 126 10.12 -15.14 9.11
CA TYR A 126 8.68 -15.16 9.36
C TYR A 126 7.99 -13.97 8.69
N VAL A 127 7.01 -14.27 7.84
CA VAL A 127 6.18 -13.28 7.16
C VAL A 127 4.87 -13.13 7.94
N TYR A 128 4.55 -11.89 8.31
CA TYR A 128 3.31 -11.53 8.98
C TYR A 128 2.32 -11.00 7.98
N GLU A 129 1.09 -11.48 8.08
CA GLU A 129 0.00 -11.11 7.21
C GLU A 129 -1.23 -10.77 8.04
N THR A 130 -1.97 -9.75 7.63
CA THR A 130 -3.28 -9.41 8.21
C THR A 130 -4.15 -8.73 7.17
N THR A 131 -5.44 -8.61 7.46
CA THR A 131 -6.37 -7.86 6.61
C THR A 131 -7.30 -7.04 7.49
N TYR A 132 -7.44 -5.77 7.13
CA TYR A 132 -8.39 -4.87 7.73
C TYR A 132 -9.47 -4.52 6.72
N THR A 133 -10.73 -4.61 7.12
CA THR A 133 -11.91 -4.25 6.30
C THR A 133 -12.41 -2.86 6.66
N ASP A 134 -13.37 -2.36 5.90
CA ASP A 134 -14.02 -1.06 6.11
C ASP A 134 -12.98 0.09 6.19
N CYS A 135 -11.96 -0.03 5.35
CA CYS A 135 -10.86 0.91 5.30
C CYS A 135 -11.26 2.15 4.50
N THR A 136 -10.90 3.31 5.04
CA THR A 136 -11.00 4.60 4.38
C THR A 136 -9.62 5.11 4.03
N ILE A 137 -9.54 5.81 2.90
CA ILE A 137 -8.34 6.51 2.48
C ILE A 137 -8.55 8.00 2.72
N HIS A 138 -7.50 8.67 3.18
CA HIS A 138 -7.42 10.12 3.20
C HIS A 138 -6.12 10.53 2.52
N LYS A 139 -6.23 11.31 1.44
CA LYS A 139 -5.10 11.79 0.65
C LYS A 139 -5.12 13.32 0.62
N THR A 140 -4.01 13.93 1.03
CA THR A 140 -3.72 15.36 0.87
C THR A 140 -2.47 15.53 0.00
N ASP A 141 -2.05 16.78 -0.22
CA ASP A 141 -0.80 17.06 -0.92
C ASP A 141 0.44 16.64 -0.11
N GLU A 142 0.32 16.56 1.22
CA GLU A 142 1.41 16.24 2.14
C GLU A 142 1.41 14.77 2.57
N ASP A 143 0.22 14.20 2.77
CA ASP A 143 0.04 12.93 3.46
C ASP A 143 -0.88 11.97 2.70
N PHE A 144 -0.66 10.68 2.94
CA PHE A 144 -1.53 9.58 2.52
C PHE A 144 -1.80 8.68 3.73
N THR A 145 -3.07 8.44 4.04
CA THR A 145 -3.48 7.67 5.22
C THR A 145 -4.46 6.58 4.84
N ILE A 146 -4.23 5.37 5.38
CA ILE A 146 -5.17 4.24 5.34
C ILE A 146 -5.65 4.01 6.77
N SER A 147 -6.97 4.01 6.97
CA SER A 147 -7.58 3.91 8.30
C SER A 147 -8.71 2.89 8.32
N SER A 148 -8.77 2.07 9.35
CA SER A 148 -9.91 1.25 9.75
C SER A 148 -10.24 1.51 11.22
N LYS A 149 -11.21 0.80 11.78
CA LYS A 149 -11.50 0.87 13.22
C LYS A 149 -10.34 0.40 14.10
N GLU A 150 -9.54 -0.55 13.61
CA GLU A 150 -8.48 -1.21 14.40
C GLU A 150 -7.07 -0.79 13.98
N PHE A 151 -6.92 -0.08 12.87
CA PHE A 151 -5.64 0.19 12.24
C PHE A 151 -5.60 1.58 11.62
N THR A 152 -4.46 2.24 11.72
CA THR A 152 -4.20 3.48 10.98
C THR A 152 -2.72 3.55 10.62
N ILE A 153 -2.43 3.73 9.34
CA ILE A 153 -1.09 4.02 8.85
C ILE A 153 -1.10 5.34 8.10
N LYS A 154 -0.11 6.18 8.41
CA LYS A 154 0.12 7.45 7.77
C LYS A 154 1.47 7.38 7.07
N PHE A 155 1.49 7.92 5.86
CA PHE A 155 2.66 8.13 5.04
C PHE A 155 2.74 9.60 4.63
N ASN A 156 3.95 10.04 4.36
CA ASN A 156 4.25 11.36 3.82
C ASN A 156 4.68 11.21 2.36
N TRP A 157 4.18 12.09 1.49
CA TRP A 157 4.65 12.13 0.10
C TRP A 157 6.08 12.67 0.05
N VAL A 158 6.97 11.95 -0.62
CA VAL A 158 8.37 12.36 -0.82
C VAL A 158 8.54 13.11 -2.14
N ASP A 159 7.68 12.83 -3.11
CA ASP A 159 7.76 13.38 -4.46
C ASP A 159 6.49 14.14 -4.87
N LYS A 160 6.66 15.12 -5.75
CA LYS A 160 5.54 15.93 -6.27
C LYS A 160 4.59 15.16 -7.18
N LYS A 161 4.97 13.97 -7.64
CA LYS A 161 4.11 13.12 -8.47
C LYS A 161 3.22 12.21 -7.64
N HIS A 162 3.35 12.23 -6.31
CA HIS A 162 2.61 11.38 -5.39
C HIS A 162 2.75 9.89 -5.72
N THR A 163 3.99 9.45 -5.93
CA THR A 163 4.33 8.05 -6.22
C THR A 163 5.21 7.41 -5.14
N ILE A 164 5.92 8.22 -4.35
CA ILE A 164 6.83 7.76 -3.31
C ILE A 164 6.30 8.19 -1.94
N LEU A 165 6.21 7.23 -1.04
CA LEU A 165 5.68 7.34 0.30
C LEU A 165 6.78 7.06 1.33
N LEU A 166 6.78 7.80 2.44
CA LEU A 166 7.65 7.58 3.59
C LEU A 166 6.79 7.33 4.83
N ASP A 167 7.02 6.24 5.55
CA ASP A 167 6.32 5.98 6.81
C ASP A 167 7.02 6.64 8.02
N THR A 168 6.41 6.51 9.19
CA THR A 168 6.92 7.07 10.45
C THR A 168 8.26 6.47 10.90
N ASN A 169 8.62 5.30 10.39
CA ASN A 169 9.89 4.63 10.64
C ASN A 169 10.93 4.93 9.54
N HIS A 170 10.63 5.87 8.65
CA HIS A 170 11.44 6.27 7.51
C HIS A 170 11.60 5.18 6.44
N VAL A 171 10.74 4.16 6.43
CA VAL A 171 10.72 3.17 5.34
C VAL A 171 10.09 3.83 4.11
N LEU A 172 10.75 3.67 2.97
CA LEU A 172 10.30 4.17 1.68
C LEU A 172 9.48 3.11 0.96
N TYR A 173 8.40 3.57 0.34
CA TYR A 173 7.50 2.75 -0.46
C TYR A 173 7.17 3.47 -1.77
N GLN A 174 6.76 2.70 -2.77
CA GLN A 174 6.18 3.19 -4.00
C GLN A 174 4.74 2.71 -4.12
N ILE A 175 3.83 3.60 -4.51
CA ILE A 175 2.42 3.29 -4.76
C ILE A 175 2.16 3.07 -6.26
N TYR A 176 1.33 2.10 -6.57
CA TYR A 176 0.85 1.76 -7.92
C TYR A 176 -0.67 1.68 -7.89
N GLN A 177 -1.35 2.36 -8.82
CA GLN A 177 -2.81 2.50 -8.91
C GLN A 177 -3.31 2.14 -10.31
#